data_AF-A0A3D3R4H3-F1
#
_entry.id   AF-A0A3D3R4H3-F1
#
_cell.length_a   1.000
_cell.length_b   1.000
_cell.length_c   1.000
_cell.angle_alpha   90.00
_cell.angle_beta   90.00
_cell.angle_gamma   90.00
#
_symmetry.space_group_name_H-M   'P 1'
#
loop_
_entity.id
_entity.type
_entity.pdbx_description
1 polymer ?
#
loop_
_entity_poly.entity_id
_entity_poly.type
_entity_poly.pdbx_seq_one_letter_code
_entity_poly.pdbx_strand_id
1 'polypeptide(L)' 'MIFVLDNYDSFTYNLVQRFGEIDPSLKMEVARNDQTTIAEIEAA' A
#
# COMPACT_ATOMS: atom_id res chain seq x y z
N MET A 1 8.27 0.58 -6.37
CA MET A 1 7.23 1.07 -5.44
C MET A 1 6.54 -0.15 -4.85
N ILE A 2 6.23 -0.15 -3.57
CA ILE A 2 5.45 -1.24 -2.95
C ILE A 2 4.00 -0.81 -2.94
N PHE A 3 3.13 -1.56 -3.61
CA PHE A 3 1.70 -1.34 -3.58
C PHE A 3 1.06 -2.29 -2.56
N VAL A 4 0.25 -1.75 -1.66
CA VAL A 4 -0.44 -2.50 -0.60
C VAL A 4 -1.94 -2.45 -0.87
N LEU A 5 -2.53 -3.61 -1.18
CA LEU A 5 -3.97 -3.75 -1.37
C LEU A 5 -4.66 -3.97 -0.01
N ASP A 6 -5.37 -2.96 0.45
CA ASP A 6 -6.13 -3.00 1.70
C ASP A 6 -7.46 -3.74 1.49
N ASN A 7 -7.63 -4.86 2.20
CA ASN A 7 -8.89 -5.61 2.22
C ASN A 7 -9.76 -5.23 3.43
N TYR A 8 -9.75 -3.95 3.81
CA TYR A 8 -10.40 -3.43 5.02
C TYR A 8 -9.85 -4.08 6.30
N ASP A 9 -8.55 -4.35 6.33
CA ASP A 9 -7.90 -4.97 7.48
C ASP A 9 -7.42 -3.89 8.46
N SER A 10 -7.68 -4.08 9.75
CA SER A 10 -7.29 -3.11 10.78
C SER A 10 -5.79 -2.95 10.95
N PHE A 11 -4.98 -3.87 10.40
CA PHE A 11 -3.53 -3.89 10.53
C PHE A 11 -2.78 -3.35 9.30
N THR A 12 -3.47 -3.00 8.21
CA THR A 12 -2.82 -2.53 6.97
C THR A 12 -1.83 -1.38 7.23
N TYR A 13 -2.22 -0.38 8.02
CA TYR A 13 -1.35 0.76 8.32
C TYR A 13 -0.23 0.45 9.32
N ASN A 14 -0.39 -0.55 10.19
CA ASN A 14 0.71 -1.01 11.05
C ASN A 14 1.86 -1.58 10.21
N LEU A 15 1.53 -2.33 9.15
CA LEU A 15 2.52 -2.86 8.21
C LEU A 15 3.22 -1.73 7.44
N VAL A 16 2.47 -0.77 6.91
CA VAL A 16 3.01 0.42 6.21
C VAL A 16 3.96 1.21 7.12
N GLN A 17 3.57 1.47 8.37
CA GLN A 17 4.44 2.12 9.34
C GLN A 17 5.72 1.31 9.58
N ARG A 18 5.60 0.00 9.76
CA ARG A 18 6.77 -0.86 10.01
C ARG A 18 7.77 -0.85 8.87
N PHE A 19 7.30 -0.81 7.62
CA PHE A 19 8.18 -0.65 6.46
C PHE A 19 8.89 0.71 6.47
N GLY A 20 8.16 1.79 6.79
CA GLY A 20 8.74 3.13 6.91
C GLY A 20 9.78 3.27 8.04
N GLU A 21 9.61 2.53 9.15
CA GLU A 21 10.61 2.44 10.22
C GLU A 21 11.89 1.72 9.80
N ILE A 22 11.78 0.72 8.92
CA ILE A 22 12.91 -0.05 8.40
C ILE A 22 13.69 0.75 7.37
N ASP A 23 12.98 1.36 6.40
CA ASP A 23 13.57 2.20 5.37
C ASP A 23 12.56 3.29 4.95
N PRO A 24 12.78 4.55 5.37
CA PRO A 24 11.89 5.66 5.05
C PRO A 24 11.98 6.11 3.58
N SER A 25 12.93 5.60 2.80
CA SER A 25 13.03 5.87 1.37
C SER A 25 12.11 4.99 0.52
N LEU A 26 11.50 3.95 1.11
CA LEU A 26 10.54 3.09 0.43
C LEU A 26 9.31 3.89 0.01
N LYS A 27 9.09 3.96 -1.31
CA LYS A 27 7.84 4.48 -1.87
C LYS A 27 6.75 3.43 -1.74
N MET A 28 5.73 3.76 -0.97
CA MET A 28 4.57 2.90 -0.72
C MET A 28 3.27 3.61 -1.13
N GLU A 29 2.37 2.85 -1.72
CA GLU A 29 1.02 3.28 -2.07
C GLU A 29 0.00 2.26 -1.54
N VAL A 30 -1.10 2.73 -0.99
CA VAL A 30 -2.14 1.90 -0.37
C VAL A 30 -3.47 2.25 -1.01
N ALA A 31 -4.20 1.25 -1.51
CA ALA A 31 -5.57 1.42 -1.99
C ALA A 31 -6.45 0.26 -1.53
N ARG A 32 -7.75 0.52 -1.40
CA ARG A 32 -8.71 -0.53 -1.05
C ARG A 32 -9.04 -1.40 -2.25
N ASN A 33 -9.34 -2.67 -1.99
CA ASN A 33 -9.59 -3.68 -3.02
C ASN A 33 -10.72 -3.35 -4.01
N ASP A 34 -11.63 -2.46 -3.64
CA ASP A 34 -12.79 -2.03 -4.40
C ASP A 34 -12.72 -0.55 -4.85
N GLN A 35 -11.61 0.13 -4.57
CA GLN A 35 -11.41 1.56 -4.86
C GLN A 35 -10.32 1.82 -5.89
N THR A 36 -9.85 0.78 -6.59
CA THR A 36 -8.84 0.87 -7.63
C THR A 36 -9.04 -0.22 -8.69
N THR A 37 -8.39 -0.08 -9.83
CA THR A 37 -8.35 -1.05 -10.93
C THR A 37 -6.93 -1.50 -11.21
N ILE A 38 -6.79 -2.69 -11.83
CA ILE A 38 -5.47 -3.20 -12.24
C ILE A 38 -4.74 -2.21 -13.16
N ALA A 39 -5.47 -1.55 -14.07
CA ALA A 39 -4.89 -0.58 -14.99
C ALA A 39 -4.33 0.67 -14.28
N GLU A 40 -4.97 1.13 -13.22
CA GLU A 40 -4.46 2.24 -12.40
C GLU A 40 -3.20 1.84 -11.64
N ILE A 41 -3.14 0.62 -11.12
CA ILE A 41 -1.96 0.08 -10.41
C ILE A 41 -0.77 -0.08 -11.38
N GLU A 42 -1.00 -0.55 -12.60
CA GLU A 42 0.06 -0.71 -13.62
C GLU A 42 0.63 0.63 -14.12
N ALA A 43 -0.13 1.72 -14.01
CA ALA A 43 0.27 3.04 -14.48
C ALA A 43 1.10 3.84 -13.45
N ALA A 44 1.20 3.36 -12.20
CA ALA A 44 1.84 4.02 -11.07
C ALA A 44 3.30 3.59 -10.85
#